data_AF-A0A966MHB9-F1
#
_entry.id   AF-A0A966MHB9-F1
#
_cell.length_a   1.000
_cell.length_b   1.000
_cell.length_c   1.000
_cell.angle_alpha   90.00
_cell.angle_beta   90.00
_cell.angle_gamma   90.00
#
_symmetry.space_group_name_H-M   'P 1'
#
loop_
_entity.id
_entity.type
_entity.pdbx_description
1 polymer ?
#
loop_
_entity_poly.entity_id
_entity_poly.type
_entity_poly.pdbx_seq_one_letter_code
_entity_poly.pdbx_strand_id
1 'polypeptide(L)'
;MVNFRSKTKNLSQEDLFNFSELFKLMKPRVMSLVIFTCAVGLLTAPNVIPNKDAIIGILLGAAGALNMWYESDLDALMTRTCLRPIPAGKVNKNQALILGVTLSIVSVITLDYFANRISAALLLFTILFYVFVYTIWLKRKTPQNIVIGGIAGALPPVIGWTIATNSISIEPLTFFLIIFFWTPSHFWALSLYKSDDYKKAKIPMLPLTNGIESTKINIFVYSLLMLPVIIFPYVINFVGLIFLIPSLILTLYYNYLCYELYKFKKNKFDAKKAKSIFVMDLTGKVLINNKDATDASPHQVHEMGVAHVPEDRERDGLVASYSIADNLVLNRFDEAEFSRRGVRQSGPIKKLAGSLVDKFDVRTPSIETRAGSLSGGNKQKLVIARELAWEPELLIAAQPTRGVDVGSIEFIHNQIVQARDNGAAVLLVSAELDEVLGLADRVAVIYAGKIVAV
;
A
#
# COMPACT_ATOMS: atom_id res chain seq x y z
N MET A 1 -19.58 18.53 14.64
CA MET A 1 -19.11 17.65 15.73
C MET A 1 -19.77 16.29 15.52
N VAL A 2 -19.08 15.34 14.88
CA VAL A 2 -19.60 13.97 14.70
C VAL A 2 -19.04 13.13 15.84
N ASN A 3 -19.92 12.73 16.76
CA ASN A 3 -19.60 11.94 17.93
C ASN A 3 -19.40 10.48 17.51
N PHE A 4 -18.15 10.01 17.44
CA PHE A 4 -17.85 8.57 17.38
C PHE A 4 -18.11 7.97 18.76
N ARG A 5 -19.33 7.48 19.01
CA ARG A 5 -19.58 6.57 20.14
C ARG A 5 -18.89 5.24 19.85
N SER A 6 -17.76 5.03 20.52
CA SER A 6 -17.12 3.72 20.70
C SER A 6 -18.15 2.74 21.27
N LYS A 7 -18.68 1.83 20.43
CA LYS A 7 -19.38 0.64 20.93
C LYS A 7 -18.34 -0.34 21.45
N THR A 8 -18.25 -0.49 22.76
CA THR A 8 -17.57 -1.61 23.42
C THR A 8 -18.31 -2.89 23.07
N LYS A 9 -17.76 -3.66 22.12
CA LYS A 9 -18.20 -5.01 21.81
C LYS A 9 -17.55 -5.95 22.85
N ASN A 10 -18.35 -6.74 23.56
CA ASN A 10 -17.81 -7.83 24.38
C ASN A 10 -17.19 -8.88 23.45
N LEU A 11 -15.89 -9.14 23.62
CA LEU A 11 -15.11 -10.03 22.76
C LEU A 11 -15.44 -11.50 23.07
N SER A 12 -15.58 -12.32 22.03
CA SER A 12 -15.67 -13.78 22.17
C SER A 12 -14.29 -14.38 22.42
N GLN A 13 -14.22 -15.62 22.91
CA GLN A 13 -12.95 -16.34 23.12
C GLN A 13 -12.15 -16.57 21.83
N GLU A 14 -12.81 -16.55 20.66
CA GLU A 14 -12.16 -16.65 19.34
C GLU A 14 -11.46 -15.34 18.93
N ASP A 15 -11.89 -14.18 19.45
CA ASP A 15 -11.24 -12.89 19.20
C ASP A 15 -9.90 -12.73 19.95
N LEU A 16 -9.64 -13.57 20.97
CA LEU A 16 -8.46 -13.44 21.83
C LEU A 16 -7.15 -13.85 21.15
N PHE A 17 -7.18 -14.62 20.06
CA PHE A 17 -5.99 -15.07 19.34
C PHE A 17 -6.19 -15.11 17.83
N ASN A 18 -6.46 -13.96 17.20
CA ASN A 18 -6.31 -13.84 15.76
C ASN A 18 -4.81 -13.78 15.38
N PHE A 19 -4.14 -14.93 15.39
CA PHE A 19 -2.71 -15.07 15.12
C PHE A 19 -2.31 -14.48 13.77
N SER A 20 -3.17 -14.60 12.75
CA SER A 20 -2.95 -14.01 11.42
C SER A 20 -2.87 -12.49 11.49
N GLU A 21 -3.79 -11.85 12.22
CA GLU A 21 -3.80 -10.39 12.37
C GLU A 21 -2.69 -9.88 13.31
N LEU A 22 -2.30 -10.66 14.33
CA LEU A 22 -1.11 -10.38 15.15
C LEU A 22 0.18 -10.48 14.33
N PHE A 23 0.32 -11.49 13.47
CA PHE A 23 1.47 -11.65 12.57
C PHE A 23 1.59 -10.47 11.60
N LYS A 24 0.48 -9.89 11.13
CA LYS A 24 0.50 -8.68 10.30
C LYS A 24 1.10 -7.47 11.03
N LEU A 25 1.05 -7.40 12.36
CA LEU A 25 1.68 -6.32 13.14
C LEU A 25 3.21 -6.35 13.03
N MET A 26 3.80 -7.52 12.79
CA MET A 26 5.25 -7.67 12.63
C MET A 26 5.76 -7.12 11.29
N LYS A 27 4.85 -6.82 10.34
CA LYS A 27 5.18 -6.36 8.98
C LYS A 27 6.21 -7.28 8.28
N PRO A 28 5.90 -8.57 8.06
CA PRO A 28 6.88 -9.57 7.59
C PRO A 28 7.63 -9.18 6.31
N ARG A 29 6.96 -8.52 5.35
CA ARG A 29 7.59 -8.02 4.11
C ARG A 29 8.63 -6.91 4.35
N VAL A 30 8.40 -6.05 5.33
CA VAL A 30 9.35 -4.99 5.69
C VAL A 30 10.49 -5.61 6.49
N MET A 31 10.17 -6.53 7.39
CA MET A 31 11.17 -7.23 8.19
C MET A 31 12.13 -8.06 7.33
N SER A 32 11.66 -8.71 6.27
CA SER A 32 12.53 -9.45 5.35
C SER A 32 13.55 -8.56 4.65
N LEU A 33 13.20 -7.31 4.33
CA LEU A 33 14.15 -6.33 3.75
C LEU A 33 15.19 -5.90 4.79
N VAL A 34 14.78 -5.66 6.03
CA VAL A 34 15.69 -5.34 7.14
C VAL A 34 16.69 -6.48 7.37
N ILE A 35 16.19 -7.73 7.40
CA ILE A 35 17.03 -8.92 7.53
C ILE A 35 17.99 -9.04 6.36
N PHE A 36 17.54 -8.81 5.13
CA PHE A 36 18.41 -8.81 3.96
C PHE A 36 19.56 -7.80 4.09
N THR A 37 19.26 -6.56 4.47
CA THR A 37 20.31 -5.54 4.68
C THR A 37 21.27 -5.90 5.83
N CYS A 38 20.77 -6.56 6.87
CA CYS A 38 21.61 -7.10 7.94
C CYS A 38 22.51 -8.23 7.45
N ALA A 39 21.95 -9.16 6.67
CA ALA A 39 22.69 -10.26 6.06
C ALA A 39 23.80 -9.76 5.12
N VAL A 40 23.57 -8.67 4.37
CA VAL A 40 24.63 -8.04 3.57
C VAL A 40 25.81 -7.64 4.45
N GLY A 41 25.57 -6.94 5.56
CA GLY A 41 26.62 -6.56 6.51
C GLY A 41 27.37 -7.76 7.08
N LEU A 42 26.64 -8.82 7.45
CA LEU A 42 27.21 -10.08 7.96
C LEU A 42 28.11 -10.77 6.91
N LEU A 43 27.65 -10.85 5.66
CA LEU A 43 28.36 -11.54 4.58
C LEU A 43 29.59 -10.78 4.08
N THR A 44 29.60 -9.45 4.22
CA THR A 44 30.74 -8.62 3.84
C THR A 44 31.83 -8.54 4.91
N ALA A 45 31.55 -9.02 6.13
CA ALA A 45 32.49 -8.96 7.23
C ALA A 45 33.65 -9.95 7.07
N PRO A 46 34.88 -9.58 7.50
CA PRO A 46 35.99 -10.50 7.53
C PRO A 46 35.74 -11.60 8.58
N ASN A 47 36.13 -12.84 8.27
CA ASN A 47 36.00 -14.02 9.14
C ASN A 47 34.56 -14.29 9.59
N VAL A 48 33.73 -14.80 8.68
CA VAL A 48 32.34 -15.19 8.95
C VAL A 48 32.30 -16.29 10.02
N ILE A 49 32.06 -15.93 11.29
CA ILE A 49 31.65 -16.89 12.32
C ILE A 49 30.23 -17.31 11.97
N PRO A 50 29.96 -18.58 11.60
CA PRO A 50 28.63 -18.99 11.18
C PRO A 50 27.75 -19.19 12.41
N ASN A 51 26.99 -18.16 12.81
CA ASN A 51 25.88 -18.32 13.76
C ASN A 51 24.55 -18.16 13.02
N LYS A 52 24.07 -19.26 12.43
CA LYS A 52 22.71 -19.35 11.86
C LYS A 52 21.64 -18.91 12.86
N ASP A 53 21.92 -19.07 14.16
CA ASP A 53 21.02 -18.73 15.26
C ASP A 53 20.93 -17.22 15.54
N ALA A 54 21.94 -16.42 15.14
CA ALA A 54 21.89 -14.96 15.27
C ALA A 54 20.82 -14.31 14.37
N ILE A 55 20.48 -14.97 13.25
CA ILE A 55 19.41 -14.55 12.33
C ILE A 55 18.04 -14.63 13.02
N ILE A 56 17.86 -15.60 13.94
CA ILE A 56 16.62 -15.78 14.73
C ILE A 56 16.40 -14.57 15.65
N GLY A 57 17.45 -14.04 16.28
CA GLY A 57 17.36 -12.84 17.11
C GLY A 57 16.85 -11.61 16.34
N ILE A 58 17.30 -11.43 15.09
CA ILE A 58 16.87 -10.31 14.24
C ILE A 58 15.42 -10.51 13.75
N LEU A 59 15.03 -11.76 13.43
CA LEU A 59 13.67 -12.12 12.99
C LEU A 59 12.59 -11.78 14.01
N LEU A 60 12.93 -11.79 15.30
CA LEU A 60 12.00 -11.51 16.40
C LEU A 60 11.81 -10.01 16.69
N GLY A 61 12.55 -9.10 16.04
CA GLY A 61 12.43 -7.67 16.30
C GLY A 61 11.03 -7.12 15.98
N ALA A 62 10.34 -6.53 16.95
CA ALA A 62 8.93 -6.10 16.79
C ALA A 62 8.70 -4.58 16.80
N ALA A 63 9.69 -3.81 16.33
CA ALA A 63 9.56 -2.36 16.15
C ALA A 63 8.32 -1.97 15.31
N GLY A 64 7.92 -2.81 14.35
CA GLY A 64 6.71 -2.64 13.55
C GLY A 64 5.40 -2.67 14.36
N ALA A 65 5.31 -3.56 15.35
CA ALA A 65 4.12 -3.71 16.20
C ALA A 65 3.97 -2.52 17.17
N LEU A 66 5.08 -2.07 17.78
CA LEU A 66 5.09 -0.88 18.65
C LEU A 66 4.72 0.39 17.88
N ASN A 67 5.18 0.50 16.64
CA ASN A 67 4.82 1.61 15.75
C ASN A 67 3.32 1.60 15.42
N MET A 68 2.75 0.46 15.04
CA MET A 68 1.31 0.35 14.76
C MET A 68 0.45 0.53 16.02
N TRP A 69 0.95 0.10 17.17
CA TRP A 69 0.32 0.37 18.47
C TRP A 69 0.23 1.87 18.74
N TYR A 70 1.34 2.60 18.63
CA TYR A 70 1.36 4.02 18.97
C TYR A 70 0.57 4.87 17.97
N GLU A 71 0.64 4.52 16.68
CA GLU A 71 0.07 5.32 15.59
C GLU A 71 -1.33 4.89 15.13
N SER A 72 -2.02 4.05 15.90
CA SER A 72 -3.35 3.55 15.54
C SER A 72 -4.36 4.68 15.26
N ASP A 73 -4.21 5.82 15.95
CA ASP A 73 -5.02 7.03 15.75
C ASP A 73 -4.78 7.68 14.38
N LEU A 74 -3.52 7.79 13.98
CA LEU A 74 -3.12 8.36 12.70
C LEU A 74 -3.43 7.40 11.54
N ASP A 75 -3.21 6.11 11.76
CA ASP A 75 -3.43 5.08 10.75
C ASP A 75 -4.89 5.01 10.32
N ALA A 76 -5.84 5.30 11.23
CA ALA A 76 -7.27 5.34 10.93
C ALA A 76 -7.66 6.46 9.94
N LEU A 77 -6.83 7.51 9.81
CA LEU A 77 -7.11 8.69 8.98
C LEU A 77 -6.57 8.61 7.55
N MET A 78 -5.70 7.63 7.26
CA MET A 78 -5.05 7.49 5.95
C MET A 78 -5.61 6.30 5.18
N THR A 79 -5.94 6.50 3.91
CA THR A 79 -6.59 5.50 3.04
C THR A 79 -5.79 4.19 2.92
N ARG A 80 -4.46 4.25 3.05
CA ARG A 80 -3.59 3.07 2.98
C ARG A 80 -3.59 2.22 4.26
N THR A 81 -3.87 2.83 5.42
CA THR A 81 -3.60 2.21 6.73
C THR A 81 -4.83 2.04 7.59
N CYS A 82 -5.98 2.59 7.19
CA CYS A 82 -7.24 2.46 7.91
C CYS A 82 -7.72 1.00 8.02
N LEU A 83 -7.25 0.12 7.15
CA LEU A 83 -7.53 -1.33 7.18
C LEU A 83 -6.49 -2.15 7.98
N ARG A 84 -5.55 -1.49 8.67
CA ARG A 84 -4.60 -2.19 9.55
C ARG A 84 -5.34 -2.88 10.71
N PRO A 85 -4.77 -3.95 11.29
CA PRO A 85 -5.44 -4.74 12.32
C PRO A 85 -6.02 -3.95 13.50
N ILE A 86 -5.31 -2.91 13.98
CA ILE A 86 -5.76 -2.10 15.13
C ILE A 86 -6.86 -1.10 14.73
N PRO A 87 -6.68 -0.21 13.72
CA PRO A 87 -7.76 0.67 13.25
C PRO A 87 -9.04 -0.05 12.81
N ALA A 88 -8.91 -1.24 12.22
CA ALA A 88 -10.04 -2.06 11.77
C ALA A 88 -10.74 -2.82 12.92
N GLY A 89 -10.26 -2.71 14.16
CA GLY A 89 -10.83 -3.38 15.33
C GLY A 89 -10.58 -4.89 15.39
N LYS A 90 -9.65 -5.42 14.59
CA LYS A 90 -9.32 -6.85 14.54
C LYS A 90 -8.33 -7.30 15.63
N VAL A 91 -7.54 -6.36 16.15
CA VAL A 91 -6.57 -6.60 17.23
C VAL A 91 -6.65 -5.46 18.25
N ASN A 92 -6.66 -5.80 19.54
CA ASN A 92 -6.67 -4.81 20.60
C ASN A 92 -5.30 -4.09 20.71
N LYS A 93 -5.33 -2.78 21.00
CA LYS A 93 -4.15 -1.97 21.30
C LYS A 93 -3.26 -2.62 22.39
N ASN A 94 -3.86 -3.17 23.44
CA ASN A 94 -3.09 -3.80 24.51
C ASN A 94 -2.38 -5.08 24.06
N GLN A 95 -3.02 -5.91 23.23
CA GLN A 95 -2.38 -7.09 22.64
C GLN A 95 -1.18 -6.69 21.76
N ALA A 96 -1.34 -5.65 20.95
CA ALA A 96 -0.26 -5.14 20.10
C ALA A 96 0.93 -4.60 20.91
N LEU A 97 0.67 -3.91 22.04
CA LEU A 97 1.71 -3.43 22.94
C LEU A 97 2.47 -4.59 23.59
N ILE A 98 1.74 -5.55 24.17
CA ILE A 98 2.34 -6.72 24.82
C ILE A 98 3.20 -7.48 23.83
N LEU A 99 2.66 -7.77 22.63
CA LEU A 99 3.42 -8.45 21.58
C LEU A 99 4.68 -7.66 21.20
N GLY A 100 4.54 -6.35 20.96
CA GLY A 100 5.65 -5.50 20.54
C GLY A 100 6.77 -5.39 21.58
N VAL A 101 6.42 -5.23 22.86
CA VAL A 101 7.40 -5.15 23.95
C VAL A 101 8.08 -6.50 24.18
N THR A 102 7.31 -7.58 24.29
CA THR A 102 7.84 -8.93 24.53
C THR A 102 8.78 -9.34 23.43
N LEU A 103 8.38 -9.22 22.16
CA LEU A 103 9.24 -9.57 21.03
C LEU A 103 10.49 -8.68 20.95
N SER A 104 10.39 -7.38 21.28
CA SER A 104 11.56 -6.50 21.33
C SER A 104 12.57 -6.95 22.41
N ILE A 105 12.10 -7.27 23.62
CA ILE A 105 12.96 -7.76 24.71
C ILE A 105 13.59 -9.10 24.32
N VAL A 106 12.78 -10.04 23.84
CA VAL A 106 13.26 -11.37 23.41
C VAL A 106 14.30 -11.22 22.30
N SER A 107 14.06 -10.39 21.27
CA SER A 107 15.00 -10.19 20.17
C SER A 107 16.37 -9.71 20.63
N VAL A 108 16.43 -8.78 21.59
CA VAL A 108 17.68 -8.24 22.15
C VAL A 108 18.40 -9.29 22.99
N ILE A 109 17.69 -10.02 23.85
CA ILE A 109 18.26 -11.09 24.68
C ILE A 109 18.79 -12.23 23.80
N THR A 110 18.01 -12.66 22.81
CA THR A 110 18.41 -13.68 21.85
C THR A 110 19.66 -13.24 21.09
N LEU A 111 19.72 -12.00 20.61
CA LEU A 111 20.91 -11.51 19.90
C LEU A 111 22.14 -11.40 20.80
N ASP A 112 21.98 -11.01 22.08
CA ASP A 112 23.07 -10.97 23.07
C ASP A 112 23.63 -12.37 23.33
N TYR A 113 22.74 -13.37 23.46
CA TYR A 113 23.09 -14.76 23.74
C TYR A 113 23.74 -15.47 22.54
N PHE A 114 23.17 -15.33 21.34
CA PHE A 114 23.62 -16.04 20.14
C PHE A 114 24.68 -15.31 19.31
N ALA A 115 24.89 -14.01 19.53
CA ALA A 115 25.90 -13.24 18.79
C ALA A 115 26.90 -12.56 19.73
N ASN A 116 26.55 -11.36 20.22
CA ASN A 116 27.39 -10.60 21.14
C ASN A 116 26.68 -9.34 21.67
N ARG A 117 27.27 -8.79 22.74
CA ARG A 117 26.78 -7.60 23.44
C ARG A 117 26.71 -6.34 22.57
N ILE A 118 27.65 -6.15 21.65
CA ILE A 118 27.69 -4.97 20.78
C ILE A 118 26.48 -4.99 19.83
N SER A 119 26.23 -6.12 19.19
CA SER A 119 25.10 -6.30 18.27
C SER A 119 23.76 -6.13 19.00
N ALA A 120 23.63 -6.69 20.20
CA ALA A 120 22.45 -6.53 21.03
C ALA A 120 22.22 -5.07 21.47
N ALA A 121 23.28 -4.35 21.85
CA ALA A 121 23.20 -2.94 22.21
C ALA A 121 22.78 -2.06 21.02
N LEU A 122 23.30 -2.35 19.82
CA LEU A 122 22.89 -1.66 18.59
C LEU A 122 21.43 -1.96 18.21
N LEU A 123 20.98 -3.21 18.36
CA LEU A 123 19.58 -3.57 18.14
C LEU A 123 18.66 -2.85 19.15
N LEU A 124 19.02 -2.84 20.43
CA LEU A 124 18.28 -2.12 21.46
C LEU A 124 18.20 -0.62 21.15
N PHE A 125 19.33 0.00 20.81
CA PHE A 125 19.38 1.39 20.37
C PHE A 125 18.46 1.62 19.17
N THR A 126 18.50 0.75 18.17
CA THR A 126 17.65 0.85 16.95
C THR A 126 16.16 0.81 17.31
N ILE A 127 15.74 -0.11 18.17
CA ILE A 127 14.35 -0.23 18.62
C ILE A 127 13.91 1.02 19.40
N LEU A 128 14.71 1.43 20.39
CA LEU A 128 14.41 2.60 21.21
C LEU A 128 14.37 3.89 20.39
N PHE A 129 15.33 4.07 19.48
CA PHE A 129 15.37 5.21 18.58
C PHE A 129 14.14 5.22 17.65
N TYR A 130 13.80 4.09 17.06
CA TYR A 130 12.63 4.00 16.18
C TYR A 130 11.30 4.30 16.90
N VAL A 131 11.16 3.83 18.14
CA VAL A 131 9.94 4.03 18.94
C VAL A 131 9.89 5.44 19.53
N PHE A 132 10.87 5.83 20.34
CA PHE A 132 10.83 7.08 21.10
C PHE A 132 11.22 8.30 20.26
N VAL A 133 12.32 8.20 19.52
CA VAL A 133 12.86 9.35 18.76
C VAL A 133 12.04 9.54 17.48
N TYR A 134 11.89 8.51 16.67
CA TYR A 134 11.17 8.63 15.41
C TYR A 134 9.64 8.63 15.59
N THR A 135 9.06 7.53 16.10
CA THR A 135 7.60 7.33 16.09
C THR A 135 6.86 8.30 17.02
N ILE A 136 7.32 8.45 18.26
CA ILE A 136 6.66 9.29 19.27
C ILE A 136 6.97 10.77 19.05
N TRP A 137 8.25 11.12 18.84
CA TRP A 137 8.68 12.51 18.83
C TRP A 137 8.73 13.15 17.44
N LEU A 138 9.67 12.73 16.58
CA LEU A 138 9.99 13.44 15.35
C LEU A 138 8.85 13.40 14.33
N LYS A 139 8.23 12.22 14.14
CA LYS A 139 7.22 11.99 13.10
C LYS A 139 6.05 12.95 13.20
N ARG A 140 5.63 13.32 14.41
CA ARG A 140 4.53 14.25 14.66
C ARG A 140 4.95 15.74 14.70
N LYS A 141 6.25 16.06 14.76
CA LYS A 141 6.72 17.45 15.04
C LYS A 141 7.54 18.13 13.95
N THR A 142 8.22 17.39 13.05
CA THR A 142 9.15 18.02 12.10
C THR A 142 9.10 17.39 10.70
N PRO A 143 9.29 18.19 9.62
CA PRO A 143 9.47 17.66 8.27
C PRO A 143 10.79 16.92 8.05
N GLN A 144 11.73 17.02 9.00
CA GLN A 144 12.98 16.25 9.01
C GLN A 144 12.82 14.86 9.66
N ASN A 145 11.59 14.45 9.95
CA ASN A 145 11.26 13.17 10.56
C ASN A 145 11.84 11.96 9.79
N ILE A 146 11.78 11.98 8.47
CA ILE A 146 12.28 10.92 7.60
C ILE A 146 13.82 10.90 7.60
N VAL A 147 14.46 12.07 7.59
CA VAL A 147 15.92 12.17 7.57
C VAL A 147 16.50 11.58 8.85
N ILE A 148 16.10 12.13 10.00
CA ILE A 148 16.63 11.69 11.30
C ILE A 148 16.10 10.29 11.64
N GLY A 149 14.84 9.99 11.31
CA GLY A 149 14.25 8.66 11.50
C GLY A 149 14.91 7.56 10.68
N GLY A 150 15.53 7.92 9.55
CA GLY A 150 16.26 7.01 8.66
C GLY A 150 17.42 6.28 9.34
N ILE A 151 17.95 6.80 10.45
CA ILE A 151 19.03 6.16 11.24
C ILE A 151 18.64 4.71 11.61
N ALA A 152 17.44 4.51 12.14
CA ALA A 152 17.00 3.18 12.56
C ALA A 152 16.89 2.20 11.37
N GLY A 153 16.50 2.69 10.19
CA GLY A 153 16.42 1.87 8.97
C GLY A 153 17.78 1.57 8.34
N ALA A 154 18.81 2.38 8.64
CA ALA A 154 20.15 2.27 8.06
C ALA A 154 21.13 1.45 8.92
N LEU A 155 20.83 1.20 10.19
CA LEU A 155 21.66 0.41 11.12
C LEU A 155 21.76 -1.12 10.85
N PRO A 156 20.83 -1.80 10.17
CA PRO A 156 20.89 -3.25 10.03
C PRO A 156 22.21 -3.82 9.47
N PRO A 157 22.85 -3.24 8.41
CA PRO A 157 24.17 -3.70 7.96
C PRO A 157 25.25 -3.60 9.03
N VAL A 158 25.20 -2.58 9.89
CA VAL A 158 26.14 -2.41 11.01
C VAL A 158 25.94 -3.50 12.05
N ILE A 159 24.69 -3.80 12.39
CA ILE A 159 24.35 -4.93 13.29
C ILE A 159 24.85 -6.25 12.69
N GLY A 160 24.66 -6.45 11.38
CA GLY A 160 25.12 -7.66 10.68
C GLY A 160 26.64 -7.84 10.78
N TRP A 161 27.39 -6.76 10.55
CA TRP A 161 28.83 -6.77 10.68
C TRP A 161 29.32 -7.03 12.10
N THR A 162 28.67 -6.42 13.11
CA THR A 162 29.04 -6.65 14.51
C THR A 162 28.74 -8.08 14.95
N ILE A 163 27.75 -8.76 14.36
CA ILE A 163 27.49 -10.18 14.63
C ILE A 163 28.70 -11.03 14.24
N ALA A 164 29.29 -10.78 13.06
CA ALA A 164 30.44 -11.54 12.58
C ALA A 164 31.76 -11.16 13.31
N THR A 165 31.98 -9.87 13.56
CA THR A 165 33.30 -9.38 13.99
C THR A 165 33.39 -9.02 15.47
N ASN A 166 32.26 -8.88 16.16
CA ASN A 166 32.18 -8.31 17.51
C ASN A 166 32.90 -6.96 17.64
N SER A 167 32.86 -6.13 16.57
CA SER A 167 33.51 -4.82 16.53
C SER A 167 32.76 -3.86 15.62
N ILE A 168 32.81 -2.56 15.93
CA ILE A 168 32.33 -1.50 15.03
C ILE A 168 33.52 -0.95 14.26
N SER A 169 33.42 -0.95 12.94
CA SER A 169 34.45 -0.45 12.05
C SER A 169 33.86 0.49 10.99
N ILE A 170 34.71 1.10 10.17
CA ILE A 170 34.28 2.13 9.22
C ILE A 170 33.60 1.55 7.98
N GLU A 171 33.89 0.30 7.66
CA GLU A 171 33.38 -0.47 6.53
C GLU A 171 31.85 -0.60 6.55
N PRO A 172 31.19 -1.16 7.60
CA PRO A 172 29.72 -1.25 7.62
C PRO A 172 29.03 0.11 7.75
N LEU A 173 29.73 1.14 8.26
CA LEU A 173 29.21 2.50 8.29
C LEU A 173 29.03 3.06 6.87
N THR A 174 29.78 2.58 5.87
CA THR A 174 29.56 2.98 4.47
C THR A 174 28.18 2.55 3.96
N PHE A 175 27.74 1.33 4.26
CA PHE A 175 26.39 0.87 3.93
C PHE A 175 25.31 1.61 4.70
N PHE A 176 25.56 1.92 5.98
CA PHE A 176 24.69 2.81 6.75
C PHE A 176 24.52 4.16 6.04
N LEU A 177 25.61 4.81 5.61
CA LEU A 177 25.56 6.10 4.94
C LEU A 177 24.80 6.02 3.61
N ILE A 178 25.02 4.97 2.81
CA ILE A 178 24.30 4.75 1.54
C ILE A 178 22.79 4.69 1.80
N ILE A 179 22.33 3.85 2.74
CA ILE A 179 20.90 3.72 3.05
C ILE A 179 20.36 5.04 3.63
N PHE A 180 21.11 5.66 4.54
CA PHE A 180 20.71 6.88 5.23
C PHE A 180 20.52 8.06 4.27
N PHE A 181 21.47 8.32 3.36
CA PHE A 181 21.38 9.45 2.42
C PHE A 181 20.42 9.20 1.25
N TRP A 182 20.19 7.94 0.88
CA TRP A 182 19.20 7.58 -0.14
C TRP A 182 17.75 7.75 0.35
N THR A 183 17.51 7.53 1.65
CA THR A 183 16.16 7.50 2.24
C THR A 183 15.38 8.82 2.04
N PRO A 184 15.93 10.02 2.30
CA PRO A 184 15.20 11.29 2.19
C PRO A 184 14.66 11.58 0.79
N SER A 185 15.50 11.50 -0.24
CA SER A 185 15.09 11.81 -1.62
C SER A 185 14.00 10.86 -2.11
N HIS A 186 14.11 9.57 -1.75
CA HIS A 186 13.13 8.54 -2.05
C HIS A 186 11.78 8.76 -1.36
N PHE A 187 11.77 9.00 -0.04
CA PHE A 187 10.53 9.18 0.72
C PHE A 187 9.86 10.54 0.47
N TRP A 188 10.63 11.60 0.22
CA TRP A 188 10.03 12.88 -0.13
C TRP A 188 9.38 12.85 -1.50
N ALA A 189 9.93 12.11 -2.47
CA ALA A 189 9.27 11.86 -3.74
C ALA A 189 7.91 11.16 -3.55
N LEU A 190 7.83 10.15 -2.67
CA LEU A 190 6.57 9.53 -2.23
C LEU A 190 5.60 10.55 -1.61
N SER A 191 6.11 11.42 -0.75
CA SER A 191 5.28 12.39 -0.03
C SER A 191 4.62 13.44 -0.93
N LEU A 192 5.20 13.73 -2.10
CA LEU A 192 4.62 14.67 -3.08
C LEU A 192 3.24 14.20 -3.56
N TYR A 193 3.06 12.91 -3.85
CA TYR A 193 1.78 12.37 -4.33
C TYR A 193 0.89 11.79 -3.23
N LYS A 194 1.41 11.63 -2.01
CA LYS A 194 0.65 11.21 -0.83
C LYS A 194 0.38 12.35 0.16
N SER A 195 0.56 13.59 -0.27
CA SER A 195 0.38 14.80 0.54
C SER A 195 -0.99 14.85 1.22
N ASP A 196 -2.04 14.41 0.55
CA ASP A 196 -3.41 14.47 1.09
C ASP A 196 -3.62 13.51 2.27
N ASP A 197 -3.05 12.31 2.23
CA ASP A 197 -3.10 11.36 3.34
C ASP A 197 -2.36 11.92 4.56
N TYR A 198 -1.16 12.48 4.35
CA TYR A 198 -0.39 13.10 5.43
C TYR A 198 -1.08 14.34 6.00
N LYS A 199 -1.77 15.12 5.16
CA LYS A 199 -2.54 16.29 5.56
C LYS A 199 -3.73 15.90 6.45
N LYS A 200 -4.46 14.84 6.08
CA LYS A 200 -5.56 14.29 6.90
C LYS A 200 -5.06 13.83 8.27
N ALA A 201 -3.91 13.17 8.32
CA ALA A 201 -3.28 12.72 9.56
C ALA A 201 -2.49 13.82 10.31
N LYS A 202 -2.46 15.06 9.82
CA LYS A 202 -1.69 16.18 10.38
C LYS A 202 -0.20 15.88 10.60
N ILE A 203 0.39 15.05 9.72
CA ILE A 203 1.82 14.76 9.75
C ILE A 203 2.55 15.86 8.97
N PRO A 204 3.52 16.58 9.57
CA PRO A 204 4.18 17.72 8.96
C PRO A 204 5.23 17.27 7.93
N MET A 205 4.79 16.70 6.80
CA MET A 205 5.70 16.31 5.72
C MET A 205 6.18 17.53 4.92
N LEU A 206 7.39 17.44 4.36
CA LEU A 206 8.05 18.54 3.65
C LEU A 206 7.20 19.24 2.57
N PRO A 207 6.42 18.53 1.72
CA PRO A 207 5.51 19.18 0.77
C PRO A 207 4.43 20.04 1.41
N LEU A 208 3.97 19.66 2.61
CA LEU A 208 2.91 20.35 3.34
C LEU A 208 3.42 21.56 4.11
N THR A 209 4.64 21.48 4.65
CA THR A 209 5.23 22.54 5.49
C THR A 209 5.98 23.59 4.66
N ASN A 210 6.75 23.15 3.66
CA ASN A 210 7.69 24.00 2.89
C ASN A 210 7.30 24.11 1.41
N GLY A 211 6.25 23.40 0.98
CA GLY A 211 5.75 23.42 -0.38
C GLY A 211 6.46 22.46 -1.33
N ILE A 212 5.91 22.35 -2.54
CA ILE A 212 6.38 21.44 -3.58
C ILE A 212 7.78 21.83 -4.06
N GLU A 213 8.04 23.13 -4.27
CA GLU A 213 9.33 23.59 -4.83
C GLU A 213 10.51 23.30 -3.89
N SER A 214 10.37 23.66 -2.61
CA SER A 214 11.38 23.32 -1.59
C SER A 214 11.59 21.81 -1.51
N THR A 215 10.52 21.02 -1.62
CA THR A 215 10.62 19.56 -1.60
C THR A 215 11.46 19.03 -2.76
N LYS A 216 11.18 19.49 -3.98
CA LYS A 216 11.95 19.12 -5.19
C LYS A 216 13.44 19.45 -5.05
N ILE A 217 13.76 20.64 -4.51
CA ILE A 217 15.15 21.05 -4.25
C ILE A 217 15.82 20.08 -3.28
N ASN A 218 15.16 19.76 -2.16
CA ASN A 218 15.71 18.84 -1.18
C ASN A 218 15.92 17.43 -1.75
N ILE A 219 14.97 16.91 -2.54
CA ILE A 219 15.11 15.62 -3.25
C ILE A 219 16.38 15.63 -4.12
N PHE A 220 16.57 16.67 -4.93
CA PHE A 220 17.72 16.77 -5.82
C PHE A 220 19.05 16.97 -5.07
N VAL A 221 19.08 17.79 -4.02
CA VAL A 221 20.29 17.98 -3.20
C VAL A 221 20.71 16.66 -2.53
N TYR A 222 19.78 15.93 -1.93
CA TYR A 222 20.09 14.63 -1.31
C TYR A 222 20.50 13.57 -2.33
N SER A 223 19.95 13.60 -3.55
CA SER A 223 20.41 12.69 -4.60
C SER A 223 21.86 12.98 -5.00
N LEU A 224 22.28 14.25 -5.05
CA LEU A 224 23.67 14.61 -5.34
C LEU A 224 24.63 14.20 -4.21
N LEU A 225 24.19 14.29 -2.95
CA LEU A 225 24.96 13.82 -1.79
C LEU A 225 25.25 12.31 -1.85
N MET A 226 24.49 11.52 -2.62
CA MET A 226 24.80 10.10 -2.82
C MET A 226 26.14 9.87 -3.53
N LEU A 227 26.59 10.77 -4.40
CA LEU A 227 27.83 10.61 -5.17
C LEU A 227 29.07 10.41 -4.28
N PRO A 228 29.40 11.32 -3.33
CA PRO A 228 30.52 11.07 -2.42
C PRO A 228 30.28 9.85 -1.52
N VAL A 229 29.02 9.56 -1.15
CA VAL A 229 28.67 8.44 -0.25
C VAL A 229 28.91 7.08 -0.91
N ILE A 230 28.60 6.90 -2.20
CA ILE A 230 28.86 5.64 -2.91
C ILE A 230 30.34 5.46 -3.30
N ILE A 231 31.08 6.56 -3.45
CA ILE A 231 32.52 6.55 -3.73
C ILE A 231 33.32 6.23 -2.46
N PHE A 232 32.83 6.65 -1.29
CA PHE A 232 33.50 6.49 -0.01
C PHE A 232 33.98 5.05 0.30
N PRO A 233 33.15 3.98 0.16
CA PRO A 233 33.62 2.62 0.39
C PRO A 233 34.78 2.19 -0.55
N TYR A 234 34.88 2.75 -1.75
CA TYR A 234 36.02 2.49 -2.64
C TYR A 234 37.28 3.21 -2.16
N VAL A 235 37.15 4.46 -1.69
CA VAL A 235 38.28 5.27 -1.18
C VAL A 235 38.94 4.62 0.05
N ILE A 236 38.15 3.97 0.90
CA ILE A 236 38.68 3.23 2.07
C ILE A 236 39.15 1.81 1.72
N ASN A 237 39.21 1.44 0.43
CA ASN A 237 39.56 0.10 -0.07
C ASN A 237 38.65 -1.03 0.44
N PHE A 238 37.40 -0.73 0.82
CA PHE A 238 36.45 -1.74 1.28
C PHE A 238 35.77 -2.48 0.12
N VAL A 239 35.54 -1.79 -1.00
CA VAL A 239 34.92 -2.36 -2.21
C VAL A 239 35.77 -2.12 -3.45
N GLY A 240 35.66 -3.00 -4.44
CA GLY A 240 36.38 -2.89 -5.71
C GLY A 240 35.61 -2.16 -6.82
N LEU A 241 36.21 -2.10 -8.01
CA LEU A 241 35.60 -1.48 -9.21
C LEU A 241 34.28 -2.14 -9.63
N ILE A 242 34.11 -3.43 -9.34
CA ILE A 242 32.87 -4.19 -9.60
C ILE A 242 31.67 -3.58 -8.85
N PHE A 243 31.88 -3.00 -7.67
CA PHE A 243 30.85 -2.26 -6.95
C PHE A 243 30.74 -0.82 -7.45
N LEU A 244 31.89 -0.14 -7.60
CA LEU A 244 31.91 1.30 -7.89
C LEU A 244 31.27 1.64 -9.24
N ILE A 245 31.63 0.93 -10.32
CA ILE A 245 31.18 1.27 -11.68
C ILE A 245 29.65 1.16 -11.80
N PRO A 246 29.01 0.03 -11.44
CA PRO A 246 27.55 -0.07 -11.51
C PRO A 246 26.85 0.91 -10.56
N SER A 247 27.36 1.07 -9.33
CA SER A 247 26.77 1.98 -8.35
C SER A 247 26.82 3.44 -8.83
N LEU A 248 27.91 3.85 -9.46
CA LEU A 248 28.06 5.18 -10.04
C LEU A 248 27.10 5.40 -11.20
N ILE A 249 26.99 4.45 -12.14
CA ILE A 249 26.04 4.52 -13.25
C ILE A 249 24.60 4.65 -12.73
N LEU A 250 24.20 3.79 -11.79
CA LEU A 250 22.87 3.82 -11.19
C LEU A 250 22.61 5.12 -10.43
N THR A 251 23.61 5.65 -9.72
CA THR A 251 23.48 6.91 -8.98
C THR A 251 23.40 8.11 -9.91
N LEU A 252 24.13 8.12 -11.02
CA LEU A 252 24.00 9.14 -12.06
C LEU A 252 22.62 9.11 -12.73
N TYR A 253 22.10 7.92 -13.03
CA TYR A 253 20.74 7.77 -13.52
C TYR A 253 19.70 8.24 -12.50
N TYR A 254 19.86 7.88 -11.23
CA TYR A 254 19.00 8.36 -10.13
C TYR A 254 19.02 9.90 -10.02
N ASN A 255 20.21 10.51 -10.12
CA ASN A 255 20.36 11.96 -10.16
C ASN A 255 19.66 12.60 -11.34
N TYR A 256 19.73 11.98 -12.52
CA TYR A 256 19.00 12.43 -13.69
C TYR A 256 17.48 12.42 -13.48
N LEU A 257 16.92 11.35 -12.89
CA LEU A 257 15.49 11.29 -12.55
C LEU A 257 15.08 12.38 -11.56
N CYS A 258 15.89 12.61 -10.52
CA CYS A 258 15.66 13.68 -9.54
C CYS A 258 15.76 15.08 -10.17
N TYR A 259 16.69 15.28 -11.11
CA TYR A 259 16.81 16.52 -11.88
C TYR A 259 15.58 16.76 -12.77
N GLU A 260 15.10 15.72 -13.45
CA GLU A 260 13.90 15.79 -14.30
C GLU A 260 12.63 16.12 -13.51
N LEU A 261 12.53 15.65 -12.26
CA LEU A 261 11.49 16.06 -11.32
C LEU A 261 11.69 17.52 -10.89
N TYR A 262 12.90 17.93 -10.52
CA TYR A 262 13.23 19.29 -10.10
C TYR A 262 12.86 20.33 -11.15
N LYS A 263 13.27 20.11 -12.40
CA LYS A 263 13.04 20.99 -13.55
C LYS A 263 11.56 21.13 -13.93
N PHE A 264 10.72 20.18 -13.54
CA PHE A 264 9.29 20.24 -13.87
C PHE A 264 8.63 21.45 -13.22
N LYS A 265 7.89 22.23 -14.02
CA LYS A 265 7.06 23.42 -13.70
C LYS A 265 7.08 23.88 -12.24
N LYS A 266 7.42 25.16 -12.00
CA LYS A 266 7.45 25.77 -10.66
C LYS A 266 6.16 25.51 -9.86
N ASN A 267 6.32 25.10 -8.59
CA ASN A 267 5.22 24.75 -7.66
C ASN A 267 4.28 23.64 -8.13
N LYS A 268 4.66 22.87 -9.15
CA LYS A 268 3.97 21.67 -9.61
C LYS A 268 4.96 20.51 -9.69
N PHE A 269 4.45 19.30 -9.75
CA PHE A 269 5.26 18.10 -9.97
C PHE A 269 4.53 17.16 -10.93
N ASP A 270 5.29 16.29 -11.56
CA ASP A 270 4.77 15.21 -12.39
C ASP A 270 4.71 13.93 -11.54
N ALA A 271 3.51 13.34 -11.42
CA ALA A 271 3.32 12.15 -10.61
C ALA A 271 4.08 10.93 -11.17
N LYS A 272 4.29 10.82 -12.49
CA LYS A 272 5.06 9.73 -13.10
C LYS A 272 6.54 9.86 -12.72
N LYS A 273 7.09 11.08 -12.86
CA LYS A 273 8.50 11.35 -12.48
C LYS A 273 8.76 11.15 -10.98
N ALA A 274 7.81 11.54 -10.12
CA ALA A 274 7.92 11.29 -8.68
C ALA A 274 7.84 9.78 -8.36
N LYS A 275 6.99 9.03 -9.08
CA LYS A 275 6.88 7.57 -8.94
C LYS A 275 8.15 6.84 -9.38
N SER A 276 8.79 7.23 -10.48
CA SER A 276 10.02 6.57 -10.95
C SER A 276 11.22 6.68 -9.98
N ILE A 277 11.18 7.66 -9.07
CA ILE A 277 12.17 7.81 -7.98
C ILE A 277 11.86 6.86 -6.80
N PHE A 278 10.59 6.48 -6.63
CA PHE A 278 10.10 5.65 -5.52
C PHE A 278 9.90 4.18 -5.87
N VAL A 279 9.41 3.88 -7.07
CA VAL A 279 9.08 2.53 -7.52
C VAL A 279 10.08 2.18 -8.61
N MET A 280 10.80 1.06 -8.42
CA MET A 280 11.38 0.36 -9.57
C MET A 280 10.19 0.00 -10.45
N ASP A 281 10.01 0.71 -11.57
CA ASP A 281 8.84 0.58 -12.43
C ASP A 281 8.48 -0.90 -12.56
N LEU A 282 7.26 -1.27 -12.15
CA LEU A 282 6.73 -2.57 -12.51
C LEU A 282 6.61 -2.55 -14.03
N THR A 283 7.61 -3.09 -14.70
CA THR A 283 7.66 -3.17 -16.16
C THR A 283 6.54 -4.11 -16.60
N GLY A 284 5.64 -3.62 -17.43
CA GLY A 284 4.52 -4.40 -17.97
C GLY A 284 3.63 -3.52 -18.82
N LYS A 285 2.87 -4.16 -19.71
CA LYS A 285 1.81 -3.49 -20.46
C LYS A 285 0.50 -4.21 -20.21
N VAL A 286 -0.56 -3.44 -19.97
CA VAL A 286 -1.92 -3.94 -19.93
C VAL A 286 -2.58 -3.52 -21.24
N LEU A 287 -2.99 -4.50 -22.04
CA LEU A 287 -3.70 -4.27 -23.29
C LEU A 287 -5.16 -4.68 -23.12
N ILE A 288 -6.07 -3.78 -23.48
CA ILE A 288 -7.52 -4.03 -23.51
C ILE A 288 -7.95 -3.78 -24.94
N ASN A 289 -8.49 -4.81 -25.61
CA ASN A 289 -8.84 -4.72 -27.02
C ASN A 289 -7.69 -4.21 -27.91
N ASN A 290 -6.47 -4.70 -27.64
CA ASN A 290 -5.21 -4.27 -28.26
C ASN A 290 -4.84 -2.80 -28.07
N LYS A 291 -5.55 -2.05 -27.21
CA LYS A 291 -5.21 -0.68 -26.81
C LYS A 291 -4.45 -0.69 -25.49
N ASP A 292 -3.40 0.12 -25.39
CA ASP A 292 -2.58 0.23 -24.17
C ASP A 292 -3.36 0.97 -23.07
N ALA A 293 -3.67 0.24 -22.01
CA ALA A 293 -4.41 0.71 -20.84
C ALA A 293 -3.52 0.89 -19.60
N THR A 294 -2.19 0.69 -19.72
CA THR A 294 -1.25 0.65 -18.59
C THR A 294 -1.29 1.88 -17.69
N ASP A 295 -1.49 3.06 -18.31
CA ASP A 295 -1.58 4.36 -17.63
C ASP A 295 -2.96 5.03 -17.82
N ALA A 296 -3.96 4.28 -18.29
CA ALA A 296 -5.30 4.82 -18.54
C ALA A 296 -5.99 5.19 -17.21
N SER A 297 -6.69 6.33 -17.21
CA SER A 297 -7.59 6.68 -16.12
C SER A 297 -8.80 5.73 -16.06
N PRO A 298 -9.49 5.60 -14.91
CA PRO A 298 -10.69 4.76 -14.83
C PRO A 298 -11.75 5.08 -15.88
N HIS A 299 -11.91 6.35 -16.23
CA HIS A 299 -12.84 6.79 -17.27
C HIS A 299 -12.40 6.33 -18.66
N GLN A 300 -11.10 6.44 -19.00
CA GLN A 300 -10.57 5.91 -20.26
C GLN A 300 -10.69 4.38 -20.34
N VAL A 301 -10.51 3.68 -19.22
CA VAL A 301 -10.71 2.22 -19.16
C VAL A 301 -12.18 1.86 -19.40
N HIS A 302 -13.12 2.65 -18.87
CA HIS A 302 -14.54 2.49 -19.15
C HIS A 302 -14.86 2.71 -20.65
N GLU A 303 -14.33 3.77 -21.27
CA GLU A 303 -14.46 4.02 -22.72
C GLU A 303 -13.85 2.92 -23.59
N MET A 304 -12.93 2.11 -23.04
CA MET A 304 -12.37 0.93 -23.73
C MET A 304 -13.28 -0.30 -23.70
N GLY A 305 -14.47 -0.21 -23.10
CA GLY A 305 -15.43 -1.31 -23.04
C GLY A 305 -15.39 -2.13 -21.75
N VAL A 306 -14.78 -1.61 -20.68
CA VAL A 306 -14.63 -2.34 -19.41
C VAL A 306 -15.70 -1.96 -18.38
N ALA A 307 -16.40 -2.98 -17.89
CA ALA A 307 -17.21 -2.93 -16.68
C ALA A 307 -16.44 -3.50 -15.49
N HIS A 308 -16.63 -2.91 -14.31
CA HIS A 308 -15.92 -3.33 -13.10
C HIS A 308 -16.84 -3.38 -11.89
N VAL A 309 -17.03 -4.60 -11.37
CA VAL A 309 -17.68 -4.86 -10.09
C VAL A 309 -16.59 -5.01 -9.03
N PRO A 310 -16.42 -4.02 -8.13
CA PRO A 310 -15.32 -4.03 -7.17
C PRO A 310 -15.59 -4.97 -5.99
N GLU A 311 -14.49 -5.41 -5.35
CA GLU A 311 -14.51 -6.25 -4.14
C GLU A 311 -15.31 -5.60 -2.99
N ASP A 312 -15.10 -4.30 -2.76
CA ASP A 312 -15.80 -3.53 -1.73
C ASP A 312 -16.82 -2.57 -2.36
N ARG A 313 -18.07 -3.03 -2.38
CA ARG A 313 -19.19 -2.27 -2.93
C ARG A 313 -19.45 -0.95 -2.23
N GLU A 314 -19.21 -0.85 -0.91
CA GLU A 314 -19.52 0.36 -0.16
C GLU A 314 -18.46 1.45 -0.33
N ARG A 315 -17.21 1.03 -0.48
CA ARG A 315 -16.08 1.94 -0.64
C ARG A 315 -15.86 2.34 -2.10
N ASP A 316 -15.84 1.37 -2.99
CA ASP A 316 -15.39 1.55 -4.37
C ASP A 316 -16.54 1.36 -5.38
N GLY A 317 -17.66 0.73 -4.98
CA GLY A 317 -18.79 0.43 -5.85
C GLY A 317 -19.85 1.52 -5.94
N LEU A 318 -20.16 2.23 -4.86
CA LEU A 318 -21.24 3.23 -4.81
C LEU A 318 -20.91 4.43 -3.94
N VAL A 319 -21.63 5.53 -4.16
CA VAL A 319 -21.60 6.73 -3.32
C VAL A 319 -22.83 6.71 -2.42
N ALA A 320 -22.64 6.31 -1.15
CA ALA A 320 -23.74 6.03 -0.22
C ALA A 320 -24.66 7.23 0.06
N SER A 321 -24.12 8.46 -0.03
CA SER A 321 -24.88 9.69 0.19
C SER A 321 -25.73 10.10 -1.02
N TYR A 322 -25.46 9.56 -2.20
CA TYR A 322 -26.15 9.89 -3.44
C TYR A 322 -27.42 9.06 -3.61
N SER A 323 -28.34 9.55 -4.45
CA SER A 323 -29.53 8.80 -4.82
C SER A 323 -29.17 7.54 -5.61
N ILE A 324 -30.09 6.59 -5.68
CA ILE A 324 -30.01 5.43 -6.56
C ILE A 324 -29.87 5.87 -8.02
N ALA A 325 -30.66 6.86 -8.44
CA ALA A 325 -30.61 7.41 -9.80
C ALA A 325 -29.23 7.99 -10.14
N ASP A 326 -28.61 8.72 -9.21
CA ASP A 326 -27.26 9.27 -9.41
C ASP A 326 -26.20 8.17 -9.45
N ASN A 327 -26.31 7.16 -8.57
CA ASN A 327 -25.38 6.04 -8.57
C ASN A 327 -25.39 5.27 -9.89
N LEU A 328 -26.56 5.07 -10.49
CA LEU A 328 -26.74 4.33 -11.75
C LEU A 328 -26.13 5.01 -12.98
N VAL A 329 -25.80 6.30 -12.90
CA VAL A 329 -25.19 7.04 -14.02
C VAL A 329 -23.72 7.42 -13.78
N LEU A 330 -23.11 7.04 -12.65
CA LEU A 330 -21.77 7.50 -12.24
C LEU A 330 -20.64 7.20 -13.23
N ASN A 331 -20.75 6.15 -14.03
CA ASN A 331 -19.77 5.80 -15.06
C ASN A 331 -20.07 6.45 -16.42
N ARG A 332 -21.29 6.95 -16.62
CA ARG A 332 -21.82 7.47 -17.90
C ARG A 332 -22.30 8.92 -17.80
N PHE A 333 -21.92 9.63 -16.74
CA PHE A 333 -22.49 10.93 -16.36
C PHE A 333 -22.27 12.05 -17.39
N ASP A 334 -21.28 11.89 -18.26
CA ASP A 334 -20.85 12.84 -19.27
C ASP A 334 -21.33 12.50 -20.69
N GLU A 335 -22.04 11.38 -20.88
CA GLU A 335 -22.67 11.06 -22.15
C GLU A 335 -23.75 12.11 -22.51
N ALA A 336 -23.93 12.35 -23.81
CA ALA A 336 -24.83 13.39 -24.32
C ALA A 336 -26.31 13.25 -23.91
N GLU A 337 -26.73 12.03 -23.54
CA GLU A 337 -28.05 11.76 -22.99
C GLU A 337 -28.22 12.32 -21.57
N PHE A 338 -27.17 12.25 -20.75
CA PHE A 338 -27.19 12.60 -19.31
C PHE A 338 -26.56 13.96 -19.02
N SER A 339 -25.78 14.53 -19.95
CA SER A 339 -25.16 15.84 -19.84
C SER A 339 -25.20 16.61 -21.16
N ARG A 340 -25.67 17.85 -21.12
CA ARG A 340 -25.65 18.78 -22.28
C ARG A 340 -24.94 20.05 -21.88
N ARG A 341 -23.81 20.36 -22.55
CA ARG A 341 -22.97 21.53 -22.25
C ARG A 341 -22.59 21.63 -20.76
N GLY A 342 -22.31 20.49 -20.12
CA GLY A 342 -21.99 20.41 -18.69
C GLY A 342 -23.19 20.49 -17.74
N VAL A 343 -24.41 20.57 -18.27
CA VAL A 343 -25.65 20.59 -17.48
C VAL A 343 -26.28 19.21 -17.43
N ARG A 344 -26.44 18.67 -16.21
CA ARG A 344 -27.07 17.38 -15.92
C ARG A 344 -28.52 17.33 -16.40
N GLN A 345 -28.88 16.26 -17.09
CA GLN A 345 -30.22 16.03 -17.64
C GLN A 345 -31.01 15.07 -16.74
N SER A 346 -31.83 15.63 -15.83
CA SER A 346 -32.49 14.79 -14.82
C SER A 346 -33.58 13.86 -15.36
N GLY A 347 -34.27 14.23 -16.45
CA GLY A 347 -35.34 13.42 -17.04
C GLY A 347 -34.82 12.06 -17.54
N PRO A 348 -33.83 12.04 -18.45
CA PRO A 348 -33.20 10.82 -18.91
C PRO A 348 -32.61 9.96 -17.79
N ILE A 349 -31.92 10.57 -16.81
CA ILE A 349 -31.35 9.84 -15.66
C ILE A 349 -32.45 9.11 -14.88
N LYS A 350 -33.57 9.77 -14.58
CA LYS A 350 -34.69 9.15 -13.86
C LYS A 350 -35.33 8.02 -14.66
N LYS A 351 -35.45 8.19 -15.97
CA LYS A 351 -36.00 7.17 -16.88
C LYS A 351 -35.10 5.91 -16.91
N LEU A 352 -33.80 6.09 -17.07
CA LEU A 352 -32.82 5.00 -16.99
C LEU A 352 -32.88 4.32 -15.62
N ALA A 353 -32.89 5.11 -14.54
CA ALA A 353 -32.90 4.58 -13.19
C ALA A 353 -34.12 3.70 -12.91
N GLY A 354 -35.32 4.12 -13.32
CA GLY A 354 -36.52 3.30 -13.19
C GLY A 354 -36.39 1.99 -13.97
N SER A 355 -35.96 2.05 -15.22
CA SER A 355 -35.76 0.86 -16.05
C SER A 355 -34.75 -0.12 -15.46
N LEU A 356 -33.63 0.36 -14.92
CA LEU A 356 -32.60 -0.51 -14.33
C LEU A 356 -33.02 -1.08 -12.98
N VAL A 357 -33.72 -0.30 -12.15
CA VAL A 357 -34.27 -0.77 -10.88
C VAL A 357 -35.24 -1.94 -11.12
N ASP A 358 -36.11 -1.81 -12.13
CA ASP A 358 -37.07 -2.85 -12.49
C ASP A 358 -36.36 -4.06 -13.12
N LYS A 359 -35.47 -3.84 -14.10
CA LYS A 359 -34.76 -4.91 -14.81
C LYS A 359 -33.87 -5.75 -13.90
N PHE A 360 -33.22 -5.14 -12.91
CA PHE A 360 -32.29 -5.81 -12.00
C PHE A 360 -32.89 -6.14 -10.63
N ASP A 361 -34.21 -5.97 -10.45
CA ASP A 361 -34.93 -6.22 -9.19
C ASP A 361 -34.23 -5.58 -7.96
N VAL A 362 -33.88 -4.30 -8.08
CA VAL A 362 -33.30 -3.51 -6.98
C VAL A 362 -34.44 -3.05 -6.07
N ARG A 363 -34.62 -3.72 -4.93
CA ARG A 363 -35.69 -3.40 -3.97
C ARG A 363 -35.40 -2.05 -3.30
N THR A 364 -36.13 -1.03 -3.71
CA THR A 364 -36.03 0.34 -3.16
C THR A 364 -37.41 1.01 -3.06
N PRO A 365 -37.65 1.88 -2.06
CA PRO A 365 -38.86 2.69 -2.02
C PRO A 365 -38.99 3.67 -3.20
N SER A 366 -37.86 4.19 -3.70
CA SER A 366 -37.80 5.15 -4.80
C SER A 366 -36.40 5.21 -5.39
N ILE A 367 -36.28 5.66 -6.65
CA ILE A 367 -34.99 5.98 -7.28
C ILE A 367 -34.28 7.18 -6.63
N GLU A 368 -35.00 7.98 -5.84
CA GLU A 368 -34.45 9.12 -5.09
C GLU A 368 -33.90 8.70 -3.72
N THR A 369 -34.14 7.45 -3.30
CA THR A 369 -33.61 6.91 -2.05
C THR A 369 -32.08 6.90 -2.09
N ARG A 370 -31.44 7.23 -0.96
CA ARG A 370 -29.98 7.19 -0.84
C ARG A 370 -29.48 5.76 -0.94
N ALA A 371 -28.45 5.51 -1.74
CA ALA A 371 -27.91 4.16 -1.93
C ALA A 371 -27.41 3.53 -0.61
N GLY A 372 -26.97 4.36 0.35
CA GLY A 372 -26.52 3.90 1.66
C GLY A 372 -27.58 3.20 2.52
N SER A 373 -28.88 3.45 2.28
CA SER A 373 -29.97 2.82 3.04
C SER A 373 -30.43 1.47 2.48
N LEU A 374 -29.90 1.03 1.34
CA LEU A 374 -30.21 -0.28 0.78
C LEU A 374 -29.58 -1.41 1.62
N SER A 375 -30.12 -2.63 1.52
CA SER A 375 -29.46 -3.82 2.07
C SER A 375 -28.21 -4.18 1.26
N GLY A 376 -27.31 -5.00 1.82
CA GLY A 376 -26.08 -5.41 1.12
C GLY A 376 -26.32 -6.05 -0.26
N GLY A 377 -27.32 -6.93 -0.37
CA GLY A 377 -27.74 -7.52 -1.65
C GLY A 377 -28.25 -6.47 -2.65
N ASN A 378 -29.11 -5.54 -2.22
CA ASN A 378 -29.63 -4.49 -3.11
C ASN A 378 -28.57 -3.47 -3.52
N LYS A 379 -27.61 -3.15 -2.63
CA LYS A 379 -26.43 -2.36 -2.99
C LYS A 379 -25.64 -3.05 -4.10
N GLN A 380 -25.52 -4.36 -4.05
CA GLN A 380 -24.81 -5.11 -5.08
C GLN A 380 -25.57 -5.17 -6.40
N LYS A 381 -26.89 -5.45 -6.34
CA LYS A 381 -27.74 -5.39 -7.53
C LYS A 381 -27.68 -4.02 -8.20
N LEU A 382 -27.61 -2.93 -7.43
CA LEU A 382 -27.43 -1.58 -7.94
C LEU A 382 -26.10 -1.40 -8.70
N VAL A 383 -24.99 -1.91 -8.15
CA VAL A 383 -23.68 -1.86 -8.81
C VAL A 383 -23.70 -2.69 -10.09
N ILE A 384 -24.21 -3.93 -10.03
CA ILE A 384 -24.36 -4.80 -11.19
C ILE A 384 -25.22 -4.16 -12.27
N ALA A 385 -26.35 -3.54 -11.89
CA ALA A 385 -27.24 -2.84 -12.80
C ALA A 385 -26.52 -1.72 -13.55
N ARG A 386 -25.71 -0.91 -12.86
CA ARG A 386 -24.91 0.15 -13.49
C ARG A 386 -23.86 -0.42 -14.45
N GLU A 387 -23.11 -1.43 -13.99
CA GLU A 387 -21.98 -1.98 -14.74
C GLU A 387 -22.42 -2.76 -15.99
N LEU A 388 -23.60 -3.38 -15.97
CA LEU A 388 -24.11 -4.18 -17.09
C LEU A 388 -25.16 -3.44 -17.95
N ALA A 389 -25.52 -2.20 -17.62
CA ALA A 389 -26.55 -1.43 -18.34
C ALA A 389 -26.21 -1.12 -19.81
N TRP A 390 -24.95 -1.29 -20.22
CA TRP A 390 -24.40 -0.79 -21.49
C TRP A 390 -23.64 -1.87 -22.27
N GLU A 391 -23.81 -3.15 -21.91
CA GLU A 391 -23.25 -4.31 -22.63
C GLU A 391 -21.71 -4.24 -22.82
N PRO A 392 -20.94 -4.41 -21.74
CA PRO A 392 -19.49 -4.26 -21.78
C PRO A 392 -18.79 -5.35 -22.62
N GLU A 393 -17.65 -5.01 -23.21
CA GLU A 393 -16.79 -5.97 -23.92
C GLU A 393 -15.95 -6.83 -22.95
N LEU A 394 -15.61 -6.27 -21.78
CA LEU A 394 -14.91 -6.95 -20.70
C LEU A 394 -15.58 -6.65 -19.36
N LEU A 395 -16.00 -7.68 -18.64
CA LEU A 395 -16.49 -7.60 -17.27
C LEU A 395 -15.42 -8.13 -16.30
N ILE A 396 -14.95 -7.26 -15.41
CA ILE A 396 -14.12 -7.65 -14.27
C ILE A 396 -15.00 -7.73 -13.03
N ALA A 397 -15.22 -8.94 -12.52
CA ALA A 397 -16.05 -9.19 -11.35
C ALA A 397 -15.18 -9.67 -10.17
N ALA A 398 -14.91 -8.78 -9.22
CA ALA A 398 -14.14 -9.08 -8.02
C ALA A 398 -15.04 -9.29 -6.80
N GLN A 399 -15.04 -10.50 -6.25
CA GLN A 399 -15.87 -10.97 -5.14
C GLN A 399 -17.33 -10.51 -5.25
N PRO A 400 -17.97 -10.78 -6.40
CA PRO A 400 -19.25 -10.15 -6.75
C PRO A 400 -20.37 -10.52 -5.77
N THR A 401 -20.26 -11.63 -5.05
CA THR A 401 -21.27 -12.19 -4.15
C THR A 401 -20.94 -12.09 -2.67
N ARG A 402 -19.79 -11.50 -2.30
CA ARG A 402 -19.39 -11.43 -0.90
C ARG A 402 -20.40 -10.69 -0.02
N GLY A 403 -20.93 -11.36 0.99
CA GLY A 403 -21.84 -10.74 1.97
C GLY A 403 -23.23 -10.41 1.42
N VAL A 404 -23.71 -11.14 0.40
CA VAL A 404 -25.10 -11.09 -0.06
C VAL A 404 -25.86 -12.37 0.28
N ASP A 405 -27.19 -12.31 0.28
CA ASP A 405 -28.05 -13.48 0.48
C ASP A 405 -28.08 -14.40 -0.75
N VAL A 406 -28.48 -15.65 -0.56
CA VAL A 406 -28.48 -16.69 -1.61
C VAL A 406 -29.26 -16.27 -2.86
N GLY A 407 -30.39 -15.58 -2.71
CA GLY A 407 -31.18 -15.12 -3.87
C GLY A 407 -30.44 -14.03 -4.67
N SER A 408 -29.73 -13.14 -3.98
CA SER A 408 -28.84 -12.17 -4.62
C SER A 408 -27.64 -12.85 -5.30
N ILE A 409 -27.07 -13.92 -4.72
CA ILE A 409 -25.98 -14.70 -5.33
C ILE A 409 -26.41 -15.25 -6.69
N GLU A 410 -27.51 -15.99 -6.72
CA GLU A 410 -28.04 -16.61 -7.94
C GLU A 410 -28.37 -15.56 -9.02
N PHE A 411 -28.97 -14.44 -8.62
CA PHE A 411 -29.21 -13.31 -9.53
C PHE A 411 -27.91 -12.79 -10.15
N ILE A 412 -26.88 -12.55 -9.34
CA ILE A 412 -25.60 -12.01 -9.81
C ILE A 412 -24.90 -13.00 -10.73
N HIS A 413 -24.91 -14.28 -10.38
CA HIS A 413 -24.37 -15.36 -11.21
C HIS A 413 -25.03 -15.37 -12.59
N ASN A 414 -26.36 -15.33 -12.63
CA ASN A 414 -27.12 -15.28 -13.88
C ASN A 414 -26.77 -14.04 -14.71
N GLN A 415 -26.57 -12.88 -14.09
CA GLN A 415 -26.16 -11.66 -14.80
C GLN A 415 -24.72 -11.76 -15.37
N ILE A 416 -23.79 -12.39 -14.65
CA ILE A 416 -22.43 -12.62 -15.13
C ILE A 416 -22.44 -13.58 -16.32
N VAL A 417 -23.20 -14.69 -16.22
CA VAL A 417 -23.38 -15.65 -17.32
C VAL A 417 -24.01 -14.97 -18.53
N GLN A 418 -25.04 -14.14 -18.32
CA GLN A 418 -25.69 -13.40 -19.40
C GLN A 418 -24.73 -12.40 -20.07
N ALA A 419 -23.87 -11.73 -19.31
CA ALA A 419 -22.84 -10.85 -19.88
C ALA A 419 -21.87 -11.62 -20.79
N ARG A 420 -21.41 -12.80 -20.34
CA ARG A 420 -20.60 -13.72 -21.16
C ARG A 420 -21.33 -14.14 -22.43
N ASP A 421 -22.59 -14.56 -22.30
CA ASP A 421 -23.39 -15.05 -23.43
C ASP A 421 -23.70 -13.96 -24.45
N ASN A 422 -23.72 -12.69 -24.02
CA ASN A 422 -23.79 -11.51 -24.88
C ASN A 422 -22.45 -11.14 -25.52
N GLY A 423 -21.38 -11.91 -25.29
CA GLY A 423 -20.08 -11.75 -25.92
C GLY A 423 -19.02 -11.04 -25.06
N ALA A 424 -19.32 -10.67 -23.81
CA ALA A 424 -18.34 -10.07 -22.93
C ALA A 424 -17.29 -11.11 -22.49
N ALA A 425 -16.01 -10.74 -22.51
CA ALA A 425 -15.01 -11.48 -21.76
C ALA A 425 -15.26 -11.28 -20.25
N VAL A 426 -15.25 -12.35 -19.45
CA VAL A 426 -15.46 -12.25 -18.00
C VAL A 426 -14.19 -12.68 -17.25
N LEU A 427 -13.65 -11.77 -16.45
CA LEU A 427 -12.63 -12.08 -15.45
C LEU A 427 -13.27 -12.11 -14.06
N LEU A 428 -13.52 -13.31 -13.56
CA LEU A 428 -14.07 -13.56 -12.23
C LEU A 428 -12.93 -13.78 -11.23
N VAL A 429 -12.95 -13.02 -10.13
CA VAL A 429 -12.03 -13.18 -9.00
C VAL A 429 -12.86 -13.46 -7.75
N SER A 430 -12.76 -14.66 -7.18
CA SER A 430 -13.51 -15.01 -5.97
C SER A 430 -12.65 -15.75 -4.96
N ALA A 431 -13.02 -15.61 -3.69
CA ALA A 431 -12.48 -16.41 -2.59
C ALA A 431 -13.32 -17.68 -2.34
N GLU A 432 -14.51 -17.78 -2.94
CA GLU A 432 -15.40 -18.93 -2.82
C GLU A 432 -15.14 -19.90 -3.98
N LEU A 433 -14.61 -21.08 -3.66
CA LEU A 433 -14.20 -22.05 -4.69
C LEU A 433 -15.40 -22.53 -5.51
N ASP A 434 -16.56 -22.71 -4.89
CA ASP A 434 -17.79 -23.16 -5.57
C ASP A 434 -18.27 -22.15 -6.61
N GLU A 435 -18.13 -20.84 -6.36
CA GLU A 435 -18.43 -19.80 -7.34
C GLU A 435 -17.47 -19.84 -8.54
N VAL A 436 -16.17 -20.03 -8.28
CA VAL A 436 -15.18 -20.16 -9.35
C VAL A 436 -15.47 -21.39 -10.22
N LEU A 437 -15.69 -22.55 -9.59
CA LEU A 437 -15.94 -23.81 -10.28
C LEU A 437 -17.30 -23.83 -10.99
N GLY A 438 -18.30 -23.10 -10.47
CA GLY A 438 -19.63 -23.02 -11.05
C GLY A 438 -19.75 -22.10 -12.26
N LEU A 439 -18.94 -21.03 -12.33
CA LEU A 439 -19.06 -20.01 -13.36
C LEU A 439 -17.94 -20.00 -14.40
N ALA A 440 -16.73 -20.43 -14.04
CA ALA A 440 -15.58 -20.26 -14.90
C ALA A 440 -15.47 -21.37 -15.95
N ASP A 441 -15.29 -20.97 -17.22
CA ASP A 441 -14.95 -21.90 -18.30
C ASP A 441 -13.47 -22.36 -18.21
N ARG A 442 -12.60 -21.55 -17.59
CA ARG A 442 -11.15 -21.78 -17.43
C ARG A 442 -10.67 -21.18 -16.10
N VAL A 443 -9.75 -21.85 -15.41
CA VAL A 443 -9.28 -21.43 -14.08
C VAL A 443 -7.77 -21.28 -14.04
N ALA A 444 -7.29 -20.03 -14.00
CA ALA A 444 -5.88 -19.73 -13.81
C ALA A 444 -5.51 -19.70 -12.32
N VAL A 445 -4.52 -20.50 -11.91
CA VAL A 445 -3.96 -20.49 -10.55
C VAL A 445 -2.74 -19.58 -10.50
N ILE A 446 -2.79 -18.55 -9.65
CA ILE A 446 -1.67 -17.63 -9.43
C ILE A 446 -0.98 -17.95 -8.10
N TYR A 447 0.33 -18.19 -8.16
CA TYR A 447 1.17 -18.36 -6.98
C TYR A 447 2.41 -17.46 -7.08
N ALA A 448 2.66 -16.67 -6.03
CA ALA A 448 3.79 -15.73 -5.97
C ALA A 448 3.90 -14.78 -7.18
N GLY A 449 2.75 -14.35 -7.73
CA GLY A 449 2.68 -13.43 -8.87
C GLY A 449 2.91 -14.08 -10.24
N LYS A 450 2.95 -15.42 -10.33
CA LYS A 450 3.04 -16.16 -11.58
C LYS A 450 1.82 -17.06 -11.75
N ILE A 451 1.33 -17.19 -12.99
CA ILE A 451 0.35 -18.22 -13.33
C ILE A 451 1.10 -19.55 -13.36
N VAL A 452 0.72 -20.47 -12.49
CA VAL A 452 1.35 -21.79 -12.35
C VAL A 452 0.53 -22.91 -13.00
N ALA A 453 -0.77 -22.69 -13.22
CA ALA A 453 -1.69 -23.59 -13.91
C ALA A 453 -2.84 -22.79 -14.54
N VAL A 454 -3.47 -23.33 -15.59
CA VAL A 454 -4.64 -22.78 -16.29
C VAL A 454 -5.63 -23.89 -16.64
#